data_AF-A0A6I3TJ50-F1
#
_entry.id   AF-A0A6I3TJ50-F1
#
_cell.length_a   1.000
_cell.length_b   1.000
_cell.length_c   1.000
_cell.angle_alpha   90.00
_cell.angle_beta   90.00
_cell.angle_gamma   90.00
#
_symmetry.space_group_name_H-M   'P 1'
#
loop_
_entity.id
_entity.type
_entity.pdbx_description
1 polymer ?
#
loop_
_entity_poly.entity_id
_entity_poly.type
_entity_poly.pdbx_seq_one_letter_code
_entity_poly.pdbx_strand_id
1 'polypeptide(L)' 'MLDKKHIFRRINFIVFISYSLLSILNDLNITTIPLPFDLSVCIVLFLCFNSIFE' A
#
# COMPACT_ATOMS: atom_id res chain seq x y z
N MET A 1 7.91 -22.16 6.53
CA MET A 1 6.64 -21.52 6.08
C MET A 1 6.40 -20.16 6.75
N LEU A 2 6.99 -19.88 7.93
CA LEU A 2 6.96 -18.58 8.61
C LEU A 2 7.70 -17.45 7.86
N ASP A 3 8.84 -17.73 7.20
CA ASP A 3 9.67 -16.70 6.54
C ASP A 3 8.97 -15.99 5.38
N LYS A 4 8.17 -16.72 4.60
CA LYS A 4 7.38 -16.14 3.49
C LYS A 4 6.35 -15.15 4.02
N LYS A 5 5.70 -15.43 5.15
CA LYS A 5 4.74 -14.53 5.82
C LYS A 5 5.40 -13.18 6.15
N HIS A 6 6.61 -13.25 6.70
CA HIS A 6 7.36 -12.06 7.13
C HIS A 6 7.87 -11.22 5.96
N ILE A 7 8.31 -11.86 4.88
CA ILE A 7 8.69 -11.18 3.63
C ILE A 7 7.48 -10.51 2.99
N PHE A 8 6.35 -11.21 2.90
CA PHE A 8 5.13 -10.66 2.30
C PHE A 8 4.63 -9.42 3.06
N ARG A 9 4.69 -9.47 4.40
CA ARG A 9 4.33 -8.34 5.27
C ARG A 9 5.22 -7.11 5.03
N ARG A 10 6.54 -7.31 4.86
CA ARG A 10 7.45 -6.20 4.52
C ARG A 10 7.17 -5.61 3.15
N ILE A 11 6.91 -6.44 2.14
CA ILE A 11 6.58 -5.96 0.78
C ILE A 11 5.28 -5.15 0.82
N ASN A 12 4.25 -5.64 1.51
CA ASN A 12 2.98 -4.92 1.61
C ASN A 12 3.12 -3.56 2.30
N PHE A 13 3.96 -3.48 3.32
CA PHE A 13 4.26 -2.22 4.00
C PHE A 13 4.97 -1.22 3.08
N ILE A 14 5.95 -1.68 2.30
CA ILE A 14 6.66 -0.85 1.32
C ILE A 14 5.71 -0.35 0.24
N VAL A 15 4.86 -1.24 -0.31
CA VAL A 15 3.86 -0.87 -1.34
C VAL A 15 2.88 0.16 -0.79
N PHE A 16 2.41 -0.02 0.45
CA PHE A 16 1.50 0.92 1.10
C PHE A 16 2.12 2.31 1.28
N ILE A 17 3.37 2.39 1.75
CA ILE A 17 4.08 3.68 1.89
C ILE A 17 4.30 4.34 0.53
N SER A 18 4.75 3.58 -0.47
CA SER A 18 4.98 4.12 -1.81
C SER A 18 3.70 4.66 -2.44
N TYR A 19 2.58 3.94 -2.31
CA TYR A 19 1.29 4.40 -2.83
C TYR A 19 0.79 5.65 -2.11
N SER A 20 0.95 5.71 -0.79
CA SER A 20 0.61 6.89 0.00
C SER A 20 1.44 8.11 -0.40
N LEU A 21 2.75 7.92 -0.59
CA LEU A 21 3.64 8.98 -1.08
C LEU A 21 3.22 9.44 -2.48
N LEU A 22 2.89 8.51 -3.38
CA LEU A 22 2.44 8.83 -4.74
C LEU A 22 1.11 9.60 -4.71
N SER A 23 0.18 9.22 -3.84
CA SER A 23 -1.08 9.94 -3.64
C SER A 23 -0.85 11.39 -3.21
N ILE A 24 0.06 11.61 -2.24
CA ILE A 24 0.42 12.95 -1.76
C ILE A 24 1.08 13.77 -2.87
N LEU A 25 1.99 13.18 -3.65
CA LEU A 25 2.63 13.84 -4.78
C LEU A 25 1.63 14.20 -5.89
N ASN A 26 0.60 13.37 -6.07
CA ASN A 26 -0.49 13.63 -6.99
C ASN A 26 -1.43 14.74 -6.49
N ASP A 27 -1.76 14.77 -5.19
CA ASP A 27 -2.51 15.88 -4.56
C ASP A 27 -1.74 17.20 -4.64
N LEU A 28 -0.41 17.16 -4.51
CA LEU A 28 0.47 18.32 -4.70
C LEU A 28 0.67 18.70 -6.16
N ASN A 29 0.03 18.00 -7.10
CA ASN A 29 0.13 18.22 -8.55
C ASN A 29 1.57 18.10 -9.11
N ILE A 30 2.48 17.45 -8.38
CA ILE A 30 3.88 17.22 -8.79
C ILE A 30 3.96 16.11 -9.83
N THR A 31 3.11 15.09 -9.68
CA THR A 31 2.97 13.96 -10.61
C THR A 31 1.52 13.88 -11.03
N THR A 32 1.21 13.89 -12.33
CA THR A 32 -0.16 13.78 -12.84
C THR A 32 -0.49 12.33 -13.21
N ILE A 33 -0.33 11.43 -12.25
CA ILE A 33 -0.57 10.00 -12.46
C ILE A 33 -1.99 9.72 -11.98
N PRO A 34 -2.91 9.31 -12.86
CA PRO A 34 -4.24 8.91 -12.41
C PRO A 34 -4.10 7.69 -11.49
N LEU A 35 -4.31 7.89 -10.20
CA LEU A 35 -4.35 6.78 -9.25
C LEU A 35 -5.61 5.96 -9.54
N PRO A 36 -5.49 4.64 -9.75
CA PRO A 36 -6.61 3.79 -10.14
C PRO A 36 -7.63 3.58 -9.01
N PHE A 37 -7.26 3.86 -7.76
CA PHE A 37 -8.11 3.71 -6.59
C PHE A 37 -7.70 4.69 -5.49
N ASP A 38 -8.67 5.10 -4.67
CA ASP A 38 -8.44 5.99 -3.53
C ASP A 38 -7.52 5.36 -2.47
N LEU A 39 -6.86 6.23 -1.69
CA LEU A 39 -6.03 5.83 -0.56
C LEU A 39 -6.78 4.94 0.44
N SER A 40 -8.09 5.16 0.61
CA SER A 40 -8.98 4.36 1.45
C SER A 40 -9.01 2.89 1.04
N VAL A 41 -9.04 2.59 -0.26
CA VAL A 41 -9.02 1.22 -0.80
C VAL A 41 -7.67 0.56 -0.51
N CYS A 42 -6.57 1.31 -0.63
CA CYS A 42 -5.23 0.82 -0.28
C CYS A 42 -5.09 0.48 1.21
N ILE A 43 -5.69 1.28 2.10
CA ILE A 43 -5.71 1.01 3.55
C ILE A 43 -6.48 -0.28 3.85
N VAL A 44 -7.65 -0.46 3.24
CA VAL A 44 -8.46 -1.68 3.41
C VAL A 44 -7.71 -2.92 2.93
N LEU A 45 -7.06 -2.85 1.75
CA LEU A 45 -6.23 -3.96 1.24
C LEU A 45 -5.07 -4.27 2.19
N PHE A 46 -4.37 -3.26 2.70
CA PHE A 46 -3.27 -3.44 3.64
C PHE A 46 -3.71 -4.12 4.95
N LEU A 47 -4.85 -3.72 5.51
CA LEU A 47 -5.45 -4.33 6.70
C LEU A 47 -5.90 -5.77 6.43
N CYS A 48 -6.59 -6.00 5.31
CA CYS A 48 -7.07 -7.33 4.90
C CYS A 48 -5.90 -8.30 4.76
N PHE A 49 -4.83 -7.90 4.06
CA PHE A 49 -3.65 -8.74 3.94
C PHE A 49 -2.95 -8.97 5.28
N ASN A 50 -2.80 -7.96 6.14
CA ASN A 50 -2.21 -8.18 7.48
C ASN A 50 -3.03 -9.18 8.30
N SER A 51 -4.37 -9.13 8.22
CA SER A 51 -5.26 -10.04 8.96
C SER A 51 -5.24 -11.47 8.42
N ILE A 52 -5.16 -11.66 7.10
CA ILE A 52 -4.95 -13.00 6.48
C ILE A 52 -3.62 -13.61 6.93
N PHE A 53 -2.65 -12.75 7.25
CA PHE A 53 -1.34 -13.16 7.74
C PHE A 53 -1.20 -13.13 9.27
N GLU A 54 -2.28 -13.02 10.03
CA GLU A 54 -2.31 -13.40 11.46
C GLU A 54 -2.39 -14.92 11.61
#